data_AF-A0A1I2IP79-F1
#
_entry.id   AF-A0A1I2IP79-F1
#
_cell.length_a   1.000
_cell.length_b   1.000
_cell.length_c   1.000
_cell.angle_alpha   90.00
_cell.angle_beta   90.00
_cell.angle_gamma   90.00
#
_symmetry.space_group_name_H-M   'P 1'
#
loop_
_entity.id
_entity.type
_entity.pdbx_description
1 polymer ?
#
loop_
_entity_poly.entity_id
_entity_poly.type
_entity_poly.pdbx_seq_one_letter_code
_entity_poly.pdbx_strand_id
1 'polypeptide(L)'
;MYIMSLAKHLLTRAYSYAKKSPQRIKFFKPIWKKLSKVIGYINSLKTEMVYTTAFSLYEGSLEDWVIKNNSIEIKNEEKVSLKKDIIHVHPSKNKLPWTSRGSIMKLEYLANTPPQITNSSVLFLPNGRVLNLGDIVTPDNFLLRDFTLEPNRQSQLLKEQLKGKRVPKVKGKVAVLTVDLTGYYHWMMDLIPRFGLLREAGIRVEDIDKFLVNDYVSKFQVETFEYLGIPAKKIITSQWNPDFVADMLVVPSVLRISNMNWRVNYIRNAFLPLAKLTNDLPKRIYISRGQVTHRRLINEAEVFSLLQDFGFTKIVMEDYNFQEQISLMANADVIVAPHGAGLTNIAFCKPNSKIIEIASPKAINPLFWLMSCQLEDIQYFYVFAEGEILDTTDRDKTKIYNNDDMTVSIEELKVALEVAEII
;
A
#
# COMPACT_ATOMS: atom_id res chain seq x y z
N MET A 1 -24.09 15.75 7.51
CA MET A 1 -22.65 15.44 7.33
C MET A 1 -21.86 16.58 6.68
N TYR A 2 -22.39 17.23 5.63
CA TYR A 2 -21.77 18.38 4.95
C TYR A 2 -21.41 19.57 5.88
N ILE A 3 -22.31 19.93 6.80
CA ILE A 3 -22.12 21.04 7.75
C ILE A 3 -20.93 20.77 8.69
N MET A 4 -20.66 19.50 9.07
CA MET A 4 -19.57 19.15 9.98
C MET A 4 -18.21 19.07 9.28
N SER A 5 -18.17 18.57 8.04
CA SER A 5 -16.95 18.61 7.22
C SER A 5 -16.55 20.06 6.95
N LEU A 6 -17.54 20.90 6.61
CA LEU A 6 -17.36 22.34 6.42
C LEU A 6 -16.89 23.03 7.72
N ALA A 7 -17.51 22.71 8.87
CA ALA A 7 -17.10 23.28 10.15
C ALA A 7 -15.68 22.85 10.57
N LYS A 8 -15.31 21.58 10.38
CA LYS A 8 -13.94 21.08 10.67
C LYS A 8 -12.92 21.73 9.73
N HIS A 9 -13.24 21.85 8.44
CA HIS A 9 -12.37 22.49 7.46
C HIS A 9 -12.19 23.99 7.73
N LEU A 10 -13.27 24.71 8.07
CA LEU A 10 -13.22 26.12 8.47
C LEU A 10 -12.45 26.32 9.77
N LEU A 11 -12.59 25.43 10.76
CA LEU A 11 -11.85 25.48 12.02
C LEU A 11 -10.35 25.23 11.83
N THR A 12 -9.98 24.27 10.98
CA THR A 12 -8.57 23.99 10.65
C THR A 12 -7.95 25.16 9.88
N ARG A 13 -8.68 25.77 8.94
CA ARG A 13 -8.22 26.98 8.23
C ARG A 13 -8.10 28.18 9.15
N ALA A 14 -9.07 28.42 10.04
CA ALA A 14 -9.04 29.51 11.00
C ALA A 14 -7.89 29.35 12.01
N TYR A 15 -7.61 28.12 12.47
CA TYR A 15 -6.47 27.83 13.34
C TYR A 15 -5.14 28.03 12.61
N SER A 16 -5.02 27.57 11.36
CA SER A 16 -3.82 27.77 10.53
C SER A 16 -3.56 29.27 10.25
N TYR A 17 -4.63 30.04 10.03
CA TYR A 17 -4.54 31.50 9.89
C TYR A 17 -4.14 32.20 11.20
N ALA A 18 -4.70 31.76 12.34
CA ALA A 18 -4.36 32.31 13.65
C ALA A 18 -2.91 32.02 14.05
N LYS A 19 -2.34 30.86 13.66
CA LYS A 19 -0.97 30.45 14.00
C LYS A 19 0.13 31.36 13.41
N LYS A 20 -0.21 32.19 12.42
CA LYS A 20 0.71 33.13 11.77
C LYS A 20 1.00 34.40 12.60
N SER A 21 0.33 34.61 13.74
CA SER A 21 0.59 35.75 14.62
C SER A 21 0.37 35.38 16.10
N PRO A 22 1.35 35.66 16.99
CA PRO A 22 1.25 35.36 18.42
C PRO A 22 0.02 35.99 19.11
N GLN A 23 -0.36 37.20 18.69
CA GLN A 23 -1.53 37.90 19.23
C GLN A 23 -2.85 37.23 18.81
N ARG A 24 -2.92 36.71 17.57
CA ARG A 24 -4.11 36.00 17.05
C ARG A 24 -4.29 34.63 17.71
N ILE A 25 -3.20 33.91 17.99
CA ILE A 25 -3.23 32.65 18.75
C ILE A 25 -3.81 32.89 20.15
N LYS A 26 -3.36 33.96 20.83
CA LYS A 26 -3.82 34.28 22.19
C LYS A 26 -5.33 34.52 22.25
N PHE A 27 -5.90 35.14 21.22
CA PHE A 27 -7.35 35.35 21.08
C PHE A 27 -8.12 34.08 20.67
N PHE A 28 -7.57 33.24 19.78
CA PHE A 28 -8.30 32.11 19.19
C PHE A 28 -8.25 30.82 20.03
N LYS A 29 -7.19 30.65 20.84
CA LYS A 29 -6.95 29.43 21.65
C LYS A 29 -8.10 29.07 22.62
N PRO A 30 -8.76 30.01 23.32
CA PRO A 30 -9.88 29.69 24.21
C PRO A 30 -11.13 29.20 23.46
N ILE A 31 -11.43 29.82 22.30
CA ILE A 31 -12.56 29.48 21.44
C ILE A 31 -12.35 28.09 20.82
N TRP A 32 -11.15 27.82 20.33
CA TRP A 32 -10.77 26.51 19.79
C TRP A 32 -10.94 25.39 20.82
N LYS A 33 -10.52 25.61 22.07
CA LYS A 33 -10.62 24.62 23.15
C LYS A 33 -12.08 24.31 23.54
N LYS A 34 -12.99 25.27 23.42
CA LYS A 34 -14.44 25.04 23.62
C LYS A 34 -15.04 24.27 22.45
N LEU A 35 -14.73 24.65 21.22
CA LEU A 35 -15.25 23.99 20.01
C LEU A 35 -14.71 22.56 19.86
N SER A 36 -13.45 22.31 20.19
CA SER A 36 -12.87 20.96 20.18
C SER A 36 -13.53 20.04 21.21
N LYS A 37 -13.93 20.57 22.38
CA LYS A 37 -14.70 19.83 23.39
C LYS A 37 -16.11 19.49 22.91
N VAL A 38 -16.79 20.42 22.24
CA VAL A 38 -18.12 20.15 21.65
C VAL A 38 -18.03 19.09 20.56
N ILE A 39 -17.00 19.16 19.70
CA ILE A 39 -16.73 18.12 18.68
C ILE A 39 -16.41 16.77 19.35
N GLY A 40 -15.61 16.77 20.42
CA GLY A 40 -15.29 15.58 21.21
C GLY A 40 -16.52 14.96 21.87
N TYR A 41 -17.41 15.78 22.43
CA TYR A 41 -18.66 15.34 23.05
C TYR A 41 -19.67 14.80 22.03
N ILE A 42 -19.78 15.44 20.86
CA ILE A 42 -20.61 14.92 19.75
C ILE A 42 -20.04 13.59 19.22
N ASN A 43 -18.72 13.42 19.21
CA ASN A 43 -18.10 12.16 18.87
C ASN A 43 -18.30 11.10 19.96
N SER A 44 -18.31 11.48 21.25
CA SER A 44 -18.56 10.54 22.35
C SER A 44 -20.02 10.06 22.37
N LEU A 45 -20.97 10.89 21.95
CA LEU A 45 -22.39 10.50 21.75
C LEU A 45 -22.60 9.48 20.61
N LYS A 46 -21.59 9.21 19.77
CA LYS A 46 -21.64 8.15 18.74
C LYS A 46 -21.17 6.78 19.24
N THR A 47 -20.58 6.72 20.43
CA THR A 47 -19.92 5.51 20.96
C THR A 47 -20.84 4.64 21.80
N GLU A 48 -22.07 5.07 22.11
CA GLU A 48 -23.09 4.26 22.78
C GLU A 48 -24.29 4.04 21.86
N MET A 49 -24.12 3.22 20.83
CA MET A 49 -25.22 2.45 20.28
C MET A 49 -24.76 1.00 20.17
N VAL A 50 -25.51 0.11 20.82
CA VAL A 50 -25.32 -1.33 20.79
C VAL A 50 -25.48 -1.80 19.34
N TYR A 51 -24.36 -2.07 18.67
CA TYR A 51 -24.29 -2.49 17.27
C TYR A 51 -24.21 -4.01 17.15
N THR A 52 -25.31 -4.71 17.39
CA THR A 52 -25.40 -6.14 17.10
C THR A 52 -26.81 -6.47 16.62
N THR A 53 -26.97 -6.55 15.29
CA THR A 53 -27.91 -7.41 14.51
C THR A 53 -28.24 -6.86 13.11
N ALA A 54 -28.09 -5.55 12.83
CA ALA A 54 -28.52 -4.97 11.54
C ALA A 54 -27.45 -4.97 10.42
N PHE A 55 -26.16 -5.06 10.76
CA PHE A 55 -25.07 -4.97 9.75
C PHE A 55 -24.96 -6.19 8.84
N SER A 56 -25.36 -7.38 9.30
CA SER A 56 -25.19 -8.63 8.55
C SER A 56 -26.08 -8.78 7.31
N LEU A 57 -27.04 -7.87 7.10
CA LEU A 57 -28.02 -8.00 6.02
C LEU A 57 -27.51 -7.50 4.65
N TYR A 58 -26.47 -6.65 4.62
CA TYR A 58 -26.08 -5.87 3.44
C TYR A 58 -24.58 -5.87 3.10
N GLU A 59 -23.76 -6.46 3.97
CA GLU A 59 -22.35 -6.73 3.71
C GLU A 59 -21.99 -8.07 4.35
N GLY A 60 -20.98 -8.73 3.79
CA GLY A 60 -20.50 -10.00 4.31
C GLY A 60 -19.45 -10.62 3.40
N SER A 61 -19.00 -11.80 3.79
CA SER A 61 -18.17 -12.63 2.93
C SER A 61 -18.97 -13.08 1.70
N LEU A 62 -18.25 -13.60 0.70
CA LEU A 62 -18.91 -14.29 -0.42
C LEU A 62 -19.72 -15.50 0.07
N GLU A 63 -19.26 -16.19 1.11
CA GLU A 63 -19.96 -17.31 1.73
C GLU A 63 -21.29 -16.87 2.35
N ASP A 64 -21.30 -15.77 3.10
CA ASP A 64 -22.52 -15.19 3.67
C ASP A 64 -23.55 -14.88 2.58
N TRP A 65 -23.09 -14.30 1.46
CA TRP A 65 -23.96 -13.98 0.32
C TRP A 65 -24.52 -15.22 -0.38
N VAL A 66 -23.69 -16.24 -0.61
CA VAL A 66 -24.12 -17.51 -1.22
C VAL A 66 -25.13 -18.23 -0.32
N ILE A 67 -24.88 -18.30 1.00
CA ILE A 67 -25.82 -18.90 1.95
C ILE A 67 -27.16 -18.17 1.93
N LYS A 68 -27.14 -16.83 1.94
CA LYS A 68 -28.35 -15.99 1.89
C LYS A 68 -29.17 -16.19 0.61
N ASN A 69 -28.51 -16.34 -0.54
CA ASN A 69 -29.20 -16.43 -1.83
C ASN A 69 -29.51 -17.86 -2.26
N ASN A 70 -28.84 -18.90 -1.74
CA ASN A 70 -29.27 -20.28 -1.97
C ASN A 70 -30.61 -20.61 -1.28
N SER A 71 -31.04 -19.81 -0.30
CA SER A 71 -32.40 -19.83 0.27
C SER A 71 -33.42 -19.03 -0.56
N ILE A 72 -33.01 -18.36 -1.65
CA ILE A 72 -33.83 -17.51 -2.52
C ILE A 72 -33.52 -17.91 -3.97
N GLU A 73 -34.29 -18.84 -4.57
CA GLU A 73 -34.05 -19.39 -5.93
C GLU A 73 -33.46 -18.37 -6.94
N ILE A 74 -32.17 -18.50 -7.26
CA ILE A 74 -31.53 -17.72 -8.32
C ILE A 74 -31.93 -18.33 -9.67
N LYS A 75 -32.97 -17.79 -10.31
CA LYS A 75 -33.34 -18.10 -11.70
C LYS A 75 -32.61 -17.17 -12.67
N ASN A 76 -31.53 -17.68 -13.27
CA ASN A 76 -31.15 -17.57 -14.69
C ASN A 76 -29.63 -17.70 -14.89
N GLU A 77 -29.28 -18.22 -16.05
CA GLU A 77 -28.01 -18.82 -16.44
C GLU A 77 -26.89 -17.77 -16.63
N GLU A 78 -26.13 -17.53 -15.58
CA GLU A 78 -24.73 -17.06 -15.56
C GLU A 78 -24.30 -17.21 -14.08
N LYS A 79 -23.64 -18.31 -13.72
CA LYS A 79 -23.39 -18.63 -12.30
C LYS A 79 -22.19 -17.86 -11.76
N VAL A 80 -22.33 -17.27 -10.56
CA VAL A 80 -21.17 -16.80 -9.77
C VAL A 80 -20.24 -17.99 -9.56
N SER A 81 -18.95 -17.79 -9.86
CA SER A 81 -17.95 -18.84 -9.68
C SER A 81 -16.69 -18.29 -9.03
N LEU A 82 -15.98 -19.16 -8.33
CA LEU A 82 -14.80 -18.81 -7.55
C LEU A 82 -13.72 -19.87 -7.76
N LYS A 83 -12.54 -19.43 -8.21
CA LYS A 83 -11.34 -20.26 -8.15
C LYS A 83 -10.64 -19.98 -6.82
N LYS A 84 -10.47 -21.00 -5.96
CA LYS A 84 -9.81 -20.90 -4.65
C LYS A 84 -8.41 -21.51 -4.69
N ASP A 85 -7.62 -21.21 -3.66
CA ASP A 85 -6.32 -21.82 -3.37
C ASP A 85 -5.34 -21.73 -4.54
N ILE A 86 -5.34 -20.56 -5.18
CA ILE A 86 -4.53 -20.27 -6.38
C ILE A 86 -3.04 -20.27 -6.05
N ILE A 87 -2.67 -19.78 -4.88
CA ILE A 87 -1.29 -19.63 -4.43
C ILE A 87 -1.05 -20.45 -3.16
N HIS A 88 0.09 -21.13 -3.13
CA HIS A 88 0.62 -21.76 -1.93
C HIS A 88 1.73 -20.87 -1.36
N VAL A 89 1.56 -20.44 -0.10
CA VAL A 89 2.56 -19.62 0.59
C VAL A 89 3.32 -20.49 1.58
N HIS A 90 4.64 -20.48 1.50
CA HIS A 90 5.48 -21.09 2.52
C HIS A 90 5.85 -20.03 3.57
N PRO A 91 5.71 -20.34 4.87
CA PRO A 91 6.15 -19.41 5.90
C PRO A 91 7.67 -19.21 5.82
N SER A 92 8.10 -17.98 5.55
CA SER A 92 9.50 -17.55 5.69
C SER A 92 9.76 -17.14 7.14
N LYS A 93 10.89 -17.55 7.73
CA LYS A 93 11.35 -16.96 8.99
C LYS A 93 11.89 -15.57 8.72
N ASN A 94 11.36 -14.56 9.42
CA ASN A 94 11.84 -13.20 9.31
C ASN A 94 13.09 -13.02 10.19
N LYS A 95 14.24 -12.77 9.58
CA LYS A 95 15.47 -12.42 10.32
C LYS A 95 15.33 -10.99 10.83
N LEU A 96 15.52 -10.78 12.13
CA LEU A 96 15.46 -9.43 12.70
C LEU A 96 16.52 -8.52 12.06
N PRO A 97 16.17 -7.26 11.78
CA PRO A 97 17.13 -6.30 11.27
C PRO A 97 18.03 -5.83 12.41
N TRP A 98 19.25 -5.41 12.08
CA TRP A 98 20.12 -4.77 13.06
C TRP A 98 19.69 -3.33 13.31
N THR A 99 19.83 -2.85 14.54
CA THR A 99 19.74 -1.43 14.89
C THR A 99 20.53 -1.14 16.17
N SER A 100 21.10 0.06 16.26
CA SER A 100 21.72 0.64 17.47
C SER A 100 20.75 0.79 18.64
N ARG A 101 19.44 0.81 18.38
CA ARG A 101 18.38 1.07 19.36
C ARG A 101 17.90 -0.18 20.11
N GLY A 102 18.59 -1.32 19.95
CA GLY A 102 18.22 -2.57 20.60
C GLY A 102 16.92 -3.17 20.04
N SER A 103 16.16 -3.85 20.89
CA SER A 103 14.91 -4.51 20.52
C SER A 103 13.77 -3.51 20.29
N ILE A 104 13.09 -3.65 19.15
CA ILE A 104 11.89 -2.89 18.81
C ILE A 104 10.70 -3.85 18.85
N MET A 105 9.77 -3.68 19.80
CA MET A 105 8.69 -4.64 20.07
C MET A 105 7.88 -4.97 18.82
N LYS A 106 7.57 -3.95 18.00
CA LYS A 106 6.85 -4.14 16.74
C LYS A 106 7.58 -5.06 15.74
N LEU A 107 8.91 -4.95 15.65
CA LEU A 107 9.73 -5.79 14.76
C LEU A 107 9.84 -7.20 15.32
N GLU A 108 10.04 -7.33 16.64
CA GLU A 108 10.06 -8.63 17.33
C GLU A 108 8.74 -9.38 17.20
N TYR A 109 7.61 -8.68 17.38
CA TYR A 109 6.29 -9.27 17.21
C TYR A 109 6.11 -9.85 15.81
N LEU A 110 6.50 -9.10 14.77
CA LEU A 110 6.40 -9.56 13.37
C LEU A 110 7.44 -10.63 13.01
N ALA A 111 8.58 -10.66 13.68
CA ALA A 111 9.56 -11.72 13.49
C ALA A 111 9.08 -13.06 14.06
N ASN A 112 8.37 -13.01 15.19
CA ASN A 112 7.91 -14.19 15.93
C ASN A 112 6.49 -14.64 15.58
N THR A 113 5.69 -13.79 14.93
CA THR A 113 4.32 -14.14 14.54
C THR A 113 4.32 -14.75 13.13
N PRO A 114 4.02 -16.05 12.97
CA PRO A 114 3.91 -16.64 11.65
C PRO A 114 2.77 -15.97 10.88
N PRO A 115 2.96 -15.66 9.58
CA PRO A 115 1.91 -15.07 8.77
C PRO A 115 0.71 -16.01 8.68
N GLN A 116 -0.48 -15.50 9.02
CA GLN A 116 -1.73 -16.22 8.76
C GLN A 116 -1.97 -16.27 7.25
N ILE A 117 -1.74 -17.42 6.64
CA ILE A 117 -1.97 -17.63 5.21
C ILE A 117 -3.43 -17.32 4.91
N THR A 118 -3.66 -16.34 4.04
CA THR A 118 -5.00 -16.03 3.54
C THR A 118 -5.18 -16.76 2.21
N ASN A 119 -6.33 -17.41 2.05
CA ASN A 119 -6.65 -18.10 0.80
C ASN A 119 -6.73 -17.07 -0.33
N SER A 120 -6.08 -17.38 -1.44
CA SER A 120 -6.15 -16.58 -2.65
C SER A 120 -7.27 -17.07 -3.54
N SER A 121 -7.99 -16.15 -4.16
CA SER A 121 -9.09 -16.51 -5.04
C SER A 121 -9.33 -15.50 -6.15
N VAL A 122 -10.05 -15.94 -7.19
CA VAL A 122 -10.58 -15.06 -8.25
C VAL A 122 -12.07 -15.32 -8.38
N LEU A 123 -12.87 -14.28 -8.14
CA LEU A 123 -14.32 -14.27 -8.25
C LEU A 123 -14.74 -13.83 -9.65
N PHE A 124 -15.70 -14.57 -10.23
CA PHE A 124 -16.44 -14.17 -11.43
C PHE A 124 -17.85 -13.79 -11.01
N LEU A 125 -18.21 -12.51 -11.14
CA LEU A 125 -19.46 -11.94 -10.67
C LEU A 125 -20.28 -11.33 -11.82
N PRO A 126 -21.30 -12.05 -12.32
CA PRO A 126 -22.15 -11.57 -13.43
C PRO A 126 -22.96 -10.37 -13.01
N ASN A 127 -23.08 -9.39 -13.90
CA ASN A 127 -23.79 -8.14 -13.64
C ASN A 127 -23.31 -7.43 -12.35
N GLY A 128 -22.05 -7.67 -11.96
CA GLY A 128 -21.43 -7.09 -10.78
C GLY A 128 -21.23 -5.59 -10.93
N ARG A 129 -21.28 -4.89 -9.80
CA ARG A 129 -21.09 -3.45 -9.71
C ARG A 129 -19.79 -3.12 -8.98
N VAL A 130 -19.04 -2.17 -9.53
CA VAL A 130 -17.95 -1.51 -8.82
C VAL A 130 -18.44 -0.15 -8.32
N LEU A 131 -18.05 0.24 -7.10
CA LEU A 131 -18.29 1.56 -6.53
C LEU A 131 -17.01 2.20 -5.99
N ASN A 132 -17.03 3.52 -5.90
CA ASN A 132 -15.97 4.34 -5.31
C ASN A 132 -14.61 4.01 -5.95
N LEU A 133 -13.66 3.47 -5.17
CA LEU A 133 -12.31 3.14 -5.62
C LEU A 133 -12.13 1.65 -5.92
N GLY A 134 -13.20 0.83 -5.89
CA GLY A 134 -13.09 -0.61 -6.10
C GLY A 134 -13.98 -1.49 -5.24
N ASP A 135 -14.98 -0.94 -4.56
CA ASP A 135 -15.89 -1.73 -3.73
C ASP A 135 -16.73 -2.65 -4.61
N ILE A 136 -16.83 -3.92 -4.24
CA ILE A 136 -17.45 -4.95 -5.07
C ILE A 136 -18.85 -5.25 -4.56
N VAL A 137 -19.84 -4.98 -5.41
CA VAL A 137 -21.25 -5.09 -5.07
C VAL A 137 -21.95 -6.04 -6.02
N THR A 138 -22.71 -6.97 -5.46
CA THR A 138 -23.51 -7.94 -6.21
C THR A 138 -24.74 -7.30 -6.87
N PRO A 139 -25.39 -7.96 -7.86
CA PRO A 139 -26.59 -7.43 -8.50
C PRO A 139 -27.74 -7.08 -7.55
N ASP A 140 -27.88 -7.80 -6.44
CA ASP A 140 -28.86 -7.57 -5.37
C ASP A 140 -28.42 -6.51 -4.34
N ASN A 141 -27.33 -5.79 -4.61
CA ASN A 141 -26.75 -4.72 -3.78
C ASN A 141 -26.14 -5.20 -2.46
N PHE A 142 -25.50 -6.38 -2.46
CA PHE A 142 -24.71 -6.87 -1.32
C PHE A 142 -23.23 -6.53 -1.51
N LEU A 143 -22.61 -5.96 -0.47
CA LEU A 143 -21.18 -5.62 -0.50
C LEU A 143 -20.31 -6.84 -0.11
N LEU A 144 -19.43 -7.26 -1.01
CA LEU A 144 -18.54 -8.42 -0.79
C LEU A 144 -17.25 -7.99 -0.08
N ARG A 145 -17.16 -8.24 1.22
CA ARG A 145 -16.04 -7.80 2.07
C ARG A 145 -14.71 -8.47 1.72
N ASP A 146 -14.71 -9.72 1.29
CA ASP A 146 -13.48 -10.47 0.97
C ASP A 146 -12.76 -9.93 -0.27
N PHE A 147 -13.50 -9.20 -1.12
CA PHE A 147 -13.04 -8.62 -2.38
C PHE A 147 -13.03 -7.09 -2.36
N THR A 148 -13.43 -6.49 -1.24
CA THR A 148 -13.46 -5.04 -1.03
C THR A 148 -12.27 -4.62 -0.16
N LEU A 149 -11.68 -3.48 -0.49
CA LEU A 149 -10.39 -3.07 0.05
C LEU A 149 -10.49 -2.53 1.50
N GLU A 150 -11.58 -1.81 1.83
CA GLU A 150 -11.90 -1.35 3.20
C GLU A 150 -13.33 -1.75 3.65
N PRO A 151 -13.49 -2.73 4.56
CA PRO A 151 -14.82 -3.19 5.01
C PRO A 151 -15.55 -2.24 5.98
N ASN A 152 -15.02 -1.04 6.30
CA ASN A 152 -15.53 -0.20 7.41
C ASN A 152 -16.31 1.07 7.01
N ARG A 153 -16.80 1.18 5.77
CA ARG A 153 -17.71 2.27 5.38
C ARG A 153 -19.16 1.81 5.27
N GLN A 154 -19.89 1.96 6.38
CA GLN A 154 -21.35 2.11 6.49
C GLN A 154 -22.18 1.45 5.38
N SER A 155 -22.33 0.12 5.42
CA SER A 155 -23.17 -0.69 4.53
C SER A 155 -24.62 -0.18 4.39
N GLN A 156 -25.17 0.44 5.43
CA GLN A 156 -26.50 1.05 5.41
C GLN A 156 -26.57 2.31 4.53
N LEU A 157 -25.53 3.15 4.52
CA LEU A 157 -25.46 4.28 3.57
C LEU A 157 -25.30 3.79 2.13
N LEU A 158 -24.59 2.68 1.92
CA LEU A 158 -24.37 2.12 0.60
C LEU A 158 -25.70 1.67 -0.04
N LYS A 159 -26.57 0.97 0.71
CA LYS A 159 -27.89 0.55 0.19
C LYS A 159 -28.77 1.75 -0.21
N GLU A 160 -28.78 2.80 0.59
CA GLU A 160 -29.54 4.03 0.29
C GLU A 160 -28.94 4.81 -0.88
N GLN A 161 -27.61 4.85 -1.00
CA GLN A 161 -26.90 5.46 -2.14
C GLN A 161 -27.08 4.67 -3.44
N LEU A 162 -27.29 3.35 -3.35
CA LEU A 162 -27.44 2.47 -4.51
C LEU A 162 -28.88 2.40 -5.02
N LYS A 163 -29.87 2.68 -4.18
CA LYS A 163 -31.29 2.61 -4.55
C LYS A 163 -31.61 3.73 -5.56
N GLY A 164 -31.82 3.36 -6.82
CA GLY A 164 -32.20 4.27 -7.91
C GLY A 164 -31.04 4.98 -8.61
N LYS A 165 -29.78 4.74 -8.20
CA LYS A 165 -28.61 5.28 -8.89
C LYS A 165 -28.38 4.54 -10.21
N ARG A 166 -28.68 5.19 -11.33
CA ARG A 166 -28.25 4.70 -12.65
C ARG A 166 -26.76 4.94 -12.79
N VAL A 167 -25.99 3.85 -12.89
CA VAL A 167 -24.56 3.90 -13.20
C VAL A 167 -24.34 3.45 -14.64
N PRO A 168 -23.27 3.91 -15.30
CA PRO A 168 -22.91 3.44 -16.63
C PRO A 168 -22.75 1.91 -16.68
N LYS A 169 -23.08 1.32 -17.83
CA LYS A 169 -22.82 -0.09 -18.11
C LYS A 169 -21.57 -0.22 -18.98
N VAL A 170 -20.61 -1.00 -18.52
CA VAL A 170 -19.41 -1.40 -19.28
C VAL A 170 -19.67 -2.78 -19.85
N LYS A 171 -19.56 -2.94 -21.17
CA LYS A 171 -19.73 -4.24 -21.82
C LYS A 171 -18.51 -5.13 -21.61
N GLY A 172 -18.72 -6.43 -21.47
CA GLY A 172 -17.68 -7.45 -21.38
C GLY A 172 -17.14 -7.73 -19.98
N LYS A 173 -16.00 -8.43 -19.94
CA LYS A 173 -15.29 -8.86 -18.73
C LYS A 173 -14.35 -7.76 -18.24
N VAL A 174 -14.56 -7.29 -17.02
CA VAL A 174 -13.73 -6.27 -16.39
C VAL A 174 -12.96 -6.89 -15.22
N ALA A 175 -11.63 -6.94 -15.35
CA ALA A 175 -10.76 -7.32 -14.25
C ALA A 175 -10.58 -6.15 -13.28
N VAL A 176 -10.90 -6.35 -12.00
CA VAL A 176 -10.82 -5.30 -10.97
C VAL A 176 -9.51 -5.42 -10.20
N LEU A 177 -8.54 -4.55 -10.50
CA LEU A 177 -7.19 -4.57 -9.91
C LEU A 177 -6.94 -3.42 -8.92
N THR A 178 -7.90 -2.55 -8.68
CA THR A 178 -7.75 -1.36 -7.83
C THR A 178 -7.26 -1.70 -6.41
N VAL A 179 -6.60 -0.77 -5.74
CA VAL A 179 -6.03 -0.93 -4.39
C VAL A 179 -6.36 0.27 -3.51
N ASP A 180 -6.15 0.18 -2.20
CA ASP A 180 -6.56 1.23 -1.25
C ASP A 180 -5.81 2.55 -1.43
N LEU A 181 -4.55 2.45 -1.82
CA LEU A 181 -3.61 3.58 -1.84
C LEU A 181 -2.87 3.61 -3.18
N THR A 182 -2.52 4.81 -3.63
CA THR A 182 -1.76 5.02 -4.87
C THR A 182 -0.27 5.19 -4.58
N GLY A 183 0.54 5.15 -5.64
CA GLY A 183 1.99 5.28 -5.56
C GLY A 183 2.74 3.97 -5.82
N TYR A 184 4.05 4.09 -5.99
CA TYR A 184 4.89 3.01 -6.54
C TYR A 184 4.82 1.71 -5.72
N TYR A 185 4.86 1.80 -4.38
CA TYR A 185 4.75 0.61 -3.52
C TYR A 185 3.44 -0.15 -3.76
N HIS A 186 2.30 0.54 -3.71
CA HIS A 186 0.99 -0.10 -3.84
C HIS A 186 0.74 -0.63 -5.25
N TRP A 187 1.27 0.06 -6.27
CA TRP A 187 1.27 -0.47 -7.62
C TRP A 187 2.02 -1.80 -7.70
N MET A 188 3.28 -1.82 -7.25
CA MET A 188 4.15 -3.00 -7.36
C MET A 188 3.77 -4.13 -6.40
N MET A 189 3.36 -3.82 -5.17
CA MET A 189 3.15 -4.82 -4.13
C MET A 189 1.70 -5.16 -3.85
N ASP A 190 0.72 -4.39 -4.34
CA ASP A 190 -0.69 -4.69 -4.12
C ASP A 190 -1.43 -4.90 -5.45
N LEU A 191 -1.20 -4.07 -6.47
CA LEU A 191 -1.93 -4.13 -7.74
C LEU A 191 -1.36 -5.18 -8.69
N ILE A 192 -0.07 -5.13 -9.00
CA ILE A 192 0.58 -6.08 -9.93
C ILE A 192 0.44 -7.54 -9.45
N PRO A 193 0.57 -7.87 -8.15
CA PRO A 193 0.35 -9.23 -7.68
C PRO A 193 -1.11 -9.69 -7.85
N ARG A 194 -2.11 -8.79 -7.82
CA ARG A 194 -3.49 -9.16 -8.18
C ARG A 194 -3.63 -9.52 -9.65
N PHE A 195 -2.88 -8.89 -10.54
CA PHE A 195 -2.76 -9.35 -11.92
C PHE A 195 -2.09 -10.73 -12.00
N GLY A 196 -1.06 -10.98 -11.17
CA GLY A 196 -0.47 -12.31 -11.04
C GLY A 196 -1.47 -13.39 -10.67
N LEU A 197 -2.39 -13.12 -9.74
CA LEU A 197 -3.46 -14.07 -9.39
C LEU A 197 -4.34 -14.43 -10.58
N LEU A 198 -4.61 -13.49 -11.49
CA LEU A 198 -5.36 -13.78 -12.72
C LEU A 198 -4.59 -14.78 -13.59
N ARG A 199 -3.27 -14.57 -13.76
CA ARG A 199 -2.42 -15.46 -14.55
C ARG A 199 -2.32 -16.86 -13.94
N GLU A 200 -2.09 -16.95 -12.63
CA GLU A 200 -2.06 -18.23 -11.92
C GLU A 200 -3.42 -18.94 -11.98
N ALA A 201 -4.53 -18.19 -12.02
CA ALA A 201 -5.86 -18.74 -12.25
C ALA A 201 -6.12 -19.17 -13.71
N GLY A 202 -5.12 -19.10 -14.60
CA GLY A 202 -5.23 -19.43 -16.02
C GLY A 202 -6.01 -18.41 -16.86
N ILE A 203 -6.16 -17.18 -16.37
CA ILE A 203 -6.87 -16.10 -17.05
C ILE A 203 -5.84 -15.28 -17.82
N ARG A 204 -6.00 -15.20 -19.15
CA ARG A 204 -5.07 -14.50 -20.03
C ARG A 204 -5.54 -13.08 -20.31
N VAL A 205 -4.64 -12.24 -20.81
CA VAL A 205 -4.94 -10.83 -21.11
C VAL A 205 -6.01 -10.70 -22.19
N GLU A 206 -6.04 -11.61 -23.16
CA GLU A 206 -7.04 -11.71 -24.21
C GLU A 206 -8.45 -12.05 -23.68
N ASP A 207 -8.53 -12.76 -22.55
CA ASP A 207 -9.81 -13.18 -21.95
C ASP A 207 -10.52 -12.04 -21.19
N ILE A 208 -9.85 -10.89 -21.02
CA ILE A 208 -10.34 -9.71 -20.31
C ILE A 208 -10.53 -8.53 -21.27
N ASP A 209 -11.71 -7.90 -21.28
CA ASP A 209 -11.99 -6.75 -22.14
C ASP A 209 -11.39 -5.47 -21.58
N LYS A 210 -11.50 -5.27 -20.26
CA LYS A 210 -10.98 -4.10 -19.56
C LYS A 210 -10.32 -4.44 -18.22
N PHE A 211 -9.27 -3.69 -17.87
CA PHE A 211 -8.62 -3.74 -16.56
C PHE A 211 -8.88 -2.42 -15.83
N LEU A 212 -9.54 -2.50 -14.67
CA LEU A 212 -9.76 -1.35 -13.80
C LEU A 212 -8.61 -1.18 -12.82
N VAL A 213 -7.99 0.00 -12.83
CA VAL A 213 -6.92 0.42 -11.91
C VAL A 213 -7.29 1.75 -11.24
N ASN A 214 -6.56 2.17 -10.21
CA ASN A 214 -6.84 3.44 -9.51
C ASN A 214 -6.64 4.65 -10.44
N ASP A 215 -5.43 4.75 -10.98
CA ASP A 215 -4.96 5.73 -11.94
C ASP A 215 -3.96 5.05 -12.90
N TYR A 216 -3.65 5.73 -14.00
CA TYR A 216 -2.74 5.22 -15.02
C TYR A 216 -2.07 6.39 -15.75
N VAL A 217 -1.19 7.08 -15.03
CA VAL A 217 -0.57 8.34 -15.47
C VAL A 217 0.94 8.35 -15.35
N SER A 218 1.50 7.56 -14.44
CA SER A 218 2.94 7.55 -14.17
C SER A 218 3.68 6.59 -15.10
N LYS A 219 4.91 6.96 -15.46
CA LYS A 219 5.79 6.18 -16.37
C LYS A 219 5.92 4.71 -15.95
N PHE A 220 6.16 4.44 -14.68
CA PHE A 220 6.29 3.06 -14.17
C PHE A 220 5.00 2.23 -14.36
N GLN A 221 3.83 2.86 -14.32
CA GLN A 221 2.55 2.16 -14.51
C GLN A 221 2.43 1.70 -15.96
N VAL A 222 2.79 2.59 -16.89
CA VAL A 222 2.81 2.31 -18.32
C VAL A 222 3.79 1.18 -18.62
N GLU A 223 5.06 1.36 -18.23
CA GLU A 223 6.14 0.42 -18.52
C GLU A 223 5.86 -0.98 -17.93
N THR A 224 5.43 -1.07 -16.66
CA THR A 224 5.12 -2.37 -16.05
C THR A 224 3.98 -3.10 -16.76
N PHE A 225 2.93 -2.41 -17.20
CA PHE A 225 1.83 -3.03 -17.95
C PHE A 225 2.23 -3.41 -19.37
N GLU A 226 3.07 -2.63 -20.04
CA GLU A 226 3.65 -2.99 -21.33
C GLU A 226 4.47 -4.27 -21.22
N TYR A 227 5.35 -4.39 -20.21
CA TYR A 227 6.11 -5.62 -19.95
C TYR A 227 5.22 -6.83 -19.64
N LEU A 228 4.07 -6.61 -19.00
CA LEU A 228 3.07 -7.66 -18.73
C LEU A 228 2.15 -7.94 -19.93
N GLY A 229 2.32 -7.24 -21.04
CA GLY A 229 1.53 -7.41 -22.26
C GLY A 229 0.08 -6.90 -22.16
N ILE A 230 -0.21 -5.99 -21.22
CA ILE A 230 -1.54 -5.39 -21.03
C ILE A 230 -1.68 -4.15 -21.93
N PRO A 231 -2.53 -4.18 -22.98
CA PRO A 231 -2.64 -3.05 -23.90
C PRO A 231 -3.29 -1.82 -23.23
N ALA A 232 -2.72 -0.63 -23.43
CA ALA A 232 -3.24 0.62 -22.88
C ALA A 232 -4.74 0.85 -23.17
N LYS A 233 -5.21 0.45 -24.36
CA LYS A 233 -6.64 0.55 -24.76
C LYS A 233 -7.61 -0.29 -23.91
N LYS A 234 -7.11 -1.28 -23.16
CA LYS A 234 -7.92 -2.09 -22.24
C LYS A 234 -8.01 -1.46 -20.84
N ILE A 235 -7.28 -0.38 -20.56
CA ILE A 235 -7.22 0.17 -19.21
C ILE A 235 -8.34 1.18 -19.01
N ILE A 236 -8.99 1.09 -17.86
CA ILE A 236 -9.94 2.09 -17.35
C ILE A 236 -9.54 2.44 -15.92
N THR A 237 -9.84 3.66 -15.46
CA THR A 237 -9.46 4.12 -14.12
C THR A 237 -10.67 4.43 -13.25
N SER A 238 -10.59 4.07 -11.97
CA SER A 238 -11.63 4.39 -10.98
C SER A 238 -11.64 5.87 -10.62
N GLN A 239 -10.53 6.60 -10.83
CA GLN A 239 -10.50 8.06 -10.69
C GLN A 239 -11.55 8.78 -11.56
N TRP A 240 -11.78 8.30 -12.78
CA TRP A 240 -12.72 8.90 -13.73
C TRP A 240 -14.04 8.13 -13.83
N ASN A 241 -14.03 6.83 -13.56
CA ASN A 241 -15.21 5.96 -13.61
C ASN A 241 -15.35 5.18 -12.30
N PRO A 242 -15.66 5.85 -11.17
CA PRO A 242 -15.69 5.21 -9.86
C PRO A 242 -16.82 4.18 -9.73
N ASP A 243 -17.94 4.40 -10.43
CA ASP A 243 -19.15 3.61 -10.29
C ASP A 243 -19.63 3.09 -11.64
N PHE A 244 -19.72 1.77 -11.83
CA PHE A 244 -20.28 1.16 -13.04
C PHE A 244 -20.75 -0.28 -12.78
N VAL A 245 -21.56 -0.80 -13.71
CA VAL A 245 -21.91 -2.23 -13.79
C VAL A 245 -21.22 -2.83 -15.01
N ALA A 246 -20.68 -4.04 -14.90
CA ALA A 246 -20.14 -4.78 -16.03
C ALA A 246 -20.99 -6.02 -16.35
N ASP A 247 -20.89 -6.56 -17.57
CA ASP A 247 -21.48 -7.87 -17.87
C ASP A 247 -20.87 -8.94 -16.96
N MET A 248 -19.55 -8.89 -16.74
CA MET A 248 -18.83 -9.75 -15.80
C MET A 248 -17.72 -8.97 -15.09
N LEU A 249 -17.70 -8.99 -13.75
CA LEU A 249 -16.51 -8.64 -12.99
C LEU A 249 -15.64 -9.87 -12.75
N VAL A 250 -14.33 -9.72 -12.95
CA VAL A 250 -13.30 -10.71 -12.61
C VAL A 250 -12.45 -10.11 -11.49
N VAL A 251 -12.59 -10.62 -10.28
CA VAL A 251 -12.08 -9.95 -9.08
C VAL A 251 -11.11 -10.85 -8.31
N PRO A 252 -9.79 -10.60 -8.41
CA PRO A 252 -8.81 -11.25 -7.55
C PRO A 252 -9.01 -10.85 -6.08
N SER A 253 -8.75 -11.75 -5.16
CA SER A 253 -8.73 -11.47 -3.71
C SER A 253 -7.70 -10.41 -3.35
N VAL A 254 -7.93 -9.70 -2.24
CA VAL A 254 -6.97 -8.74 -1.69
C VAL A 254 -5.84 -9.49 -0.98
N LEU A 255 -4.61 -9.33 -1.44
CA LEU A 255 -3.43 -9.93 -0.82
C LEU A 255 -2.97 -9.11 0.38
N ARG A 256 -2.58 -9.78 1.46
CA ARG A 256 -2.18 -9.15 2.73
C ARG A 256 -0.69 -9.37 2.99
N ILE A 257 -0.21 -8.84 4.13
CA ILE A 257 1.17 -9.05 4.59
C ILE A 257 1.54 -10.54 4.64
N SER A 258 0.58 -11.42 4.94
CA SER A 258 0.83 -12.85 4.95
C SER A 258 1.17 -13.47 3.59
N ASN A 259 0.86 -12.81 2.49
CA ASN A 259 1.26 -13.24 1.14
C ASN A 259 2.56 -12.55 0.67
N MET A 260 3.33 -11.90 1.57
CA MET A 260 4.53 -11.14 1.19
C MET A 260 5.51 -11.96 0.34
N ASN A 261 5.77 -13.21 0.72
CA ASN A 261 6.66 -14.11 -0.03
C ASN A 261 6.23 -14.24 -1.50
N TRP A 262 4.98 -14.63 -1.74
CA TRP A 262 4.45 -14.80 -3.08
C TRP A 262 4.45 -13.48 -3.86
N ARG A 263 4.10 -12.36 -3.22
CA ARG A 263 4.09 -11.04 -3.85
C ARG A 263 5.49 -10.63 -4.32
N VAL A 264 6.50 -10.76 -3.46
CA VAL A 264 7.90 -10.45 -3.81
C VAL A 264 8.37 -11.38 -4.93
N ASN A 265 8.11 -12.69 -4.83
CA ASN A 265 8.53 -13.67 -5.82
C ASN A 265 7.86 -13.46 -7.18
N TYR A 266 6.55 -13.15 -7.22
CA TYR A 266 5.85 -12.85 -8.46
C TYR A 266 6.47 -11.63 -9.16
N ILE A 267 6.70 -10.54 -8.41
CA ILE A 267 7.32 -9.33 -8.94
C ILE A 267 8.73 -9.59 -9.45
N ARG A 268 9.53 -10.31 -8.66
CA ARG A 268 10.89 -10.69 -9.03
C ARG A 268 10.90 -11.53 -10.30
N ASN A 269 10.07 -12.58 -10.38
CA ASN A 269 10.00 -13.46 -11.55
C ASN A 269 9.50 -12.73 -12.80
N ALA A 270 8.55 -11.80 -12.64
CA ALA A 270 7.99 -11.04 -13.75
C ALA A 270 8.98 -10.03 -14.35
N PHE A 271 9.83 -9.40 -13.53
CA PHE A 271 10.58 -8.22 -13.97
C PHE A 271 12.10 -8.30 -13.79
N LEU A 272 12.65 -9.12 -12.89
CA LEU A 272 14.10 -9.27 -12.77
C LEU A 272 14.79 -9.69 -14.08
N PRO A 273 14.19 -10.54 -14.95
CA PRO A 273 14.79 -10.85 -16.26
C PRO A 273 15.01 -9.65 -17.18
N LEU A 274 14.41 -8.50 -16.88
CA LEU A 274 14.63 -7.26 -17.62
C LEU A 274 15.97 -6.59 -17.27
N ALA A 275 16.62 -6.99 -16.17
CA ALA A 275 17.87 -6.37 -15.72
C ALA A 275 18.96 -6.44 -16.80
N LYS A 276 19.61 -5.31 -17.08
CA LYS A 276 20.79 -5.20 -17.95
C LYS A 276 22.00 -4.90 -17.08
N LEU A 277 22.72 -5.93 -16.68
CA LEU A 277 23.90 -5.80 -15.82
C LEU A 277 25.13 -5.43 -16.66
N THR A 278 25.80 -4.34 -16.29
CA THR A 278 27.07 -3.90 -16.89
C THR A 278 28.07 -3.56 -15.78
N ASN A 279 29.36 -3.57 -16.11
CA ASN A 279 30.42 -3.23 -15.15
C ASN A 279 30.36 -1.76 -14.68
N ASP A 280 29.72 -0.89 -15.46
CA ASP A 280 29.60 0.54 -15.16
C ASP A 280 28.49 0.85 -14.15
N LEU A 281 27.63 -0.12 -13.81
CA LEU A 281 26.59 0.09 -12.81
C LEU A 281 27.20 0.19 -11.40
N PRO A 282 26.72 1.12 -10.56
CA PRO A 282 27.26 1.30 -9.21
C PRO A 282 26.93 0.10 -8.33
N LYS A 283 27.91 -0.33 -7.53
CA LYS A 283 27.76 -1.39 -6.53
C LYS A 283 27.27 -0.88 -5.18
N ARG A 284 27.50 0.39 -4.87
CA ARG A 284 27.06 1.05 -3.63
C ARG A 284 26.20 2.23 -4.02
N ILE A 285 24.92 2.22 -3.63
CA ILE A 285 23.98 3.28 -4.00
C ILE A 285 23.34 3.92 -2.77
N TYR A 286 23.21 5.23 -2.85
CA TYR A 286 22.40 6.01 -1.93
C TYR A 286 21.13 6.46 -2.66
N ILE A 287 19.97 5.97 -2.26
CA ILE A 287 18.69 6.38 -2.86
C ILE A 287 18.23 7.66 -2.18
N SER A 288 18.28 8.76 -2.91
CA SER A 288 17.89 10.08 -2.45
C SER A 288 16.37 10.25 -2.41
N ARG A 289 15.92 11.11 -1.49
CA ARG A 289 14.55 11.61 -1.42
C ARG A 289 14.48 13.12 -1.71
N GLY A 290 15.51 13.70 -2.35
CA GLY A 290 15.63 15.14 -2.56
C GLY A 290 14.49 15.78 -3.36
N GLN A 291 13.79 15.00 -4.20
CA GLN A 291 12.70 15.48 -5.07
C GLN A 291 11.29 15.30 -4.47
N VAL A 292 11.15 14.70 -3.28
CA VAL A 292 9.85 14.50 -2.63
C VAL A 292 9.53 15.58 -1.59
N THR A 293 8.23 15.79 -1.34
CA THR A 293 7.73 16.84 -0.44
C THR A 293 7.51 16.40 1.02
N HIS A 294 7.79 15.14 1.36
CA HIS A 294 7.53 14.57 2.68
C HIS A 294 8.56 13.47 3.02
N ARG A 295 8.78 13.24 4.33
CA ARG A 295 9.86 12.36 4.82
C ARG A 295 11.21 12.73 4.20
N ARG A 296 11.53 14.02 4.15
CA ARG A 296 12.82 14.47 3.61
C ARG A 296 13.89 14.25 4.66
N LEU A 297 15.08 13.90 4.22
CA LEU A 297 16.26 13.87 5.08
C LEU A 297 16.89 15.26 5.08
N ILE A 298 16.70 16.02 6.17
CA ILE A 298 17.10 17.44 6.25
C ILE A 298 18.61 17.60 6.09
N ASN A 299 19.39 16.70 6.67
CA ASN A 299 20.85 16.67 6.58
C ASN A 299 21.37 15.70 5.49
N GLU A 300 20.63 15.53 4.37
CA GLU A 300 21.03 14.64 3.28
C GLU A 300 22.42 14.98 2.71
N ALA A 301 22.81 16.25 2.68
CA ALA A 301 24.11 16.66 2.19
C ALA A 301 25.26 16.10 3.06
N GLU A 302 25.12 16.14 4.38
CA GLU A 302 26.10 15.57 5.31
C GLU A 302 26.16 14.04 5.21
N VAL A 303 24.99 13.41 5.13
CA VAL A 303 24.88 11.95 4.94
C VAL A 303 25.54 11.51 3.65
N PHE A 304 25.26 12.19 2.54
CA PHE A 304 25.86 11.83 1.27
C PHE A 304 27.36 12.12 1.23
N SER A 305 27.82 13.20 1.88
CA SER A 305 29.27 13.48 2.00
C SER A 305 30.00 12.32 2.67
N LEU A 306 29.46 11.77 3.76
CA LEU A 306 30.03 10.58 4.41
C LEU A 306 30.05 9.37 3.46
N LEU A 307 28.92 9.09 2.79
CA LEU A 307 28.79 7.92 1.94
C LEU A 307 29.69 8.00 0.69
N GLN A 308 29.91 9.22 0.17
CA GLN A 308 30.75 9.45 -1.00
C GLN A 308 32.19 8.96 -0.78
N ASP A 309 32.73 9.16 0.43
CA ASP A 309 34.08 8.69 0.81
C ASP A 309 34.21 7.15 0.72
N PHE A 310 33.08 6.43 0.75
CA PHE A 310 33.02 4.97 0.66
C PHE A 310 32.48 4.48 -0.69
N GLY A 311 32.56 5.30 -1.74
CA GLY A 311 32.27 4.90 -3.12
C GLY A 311 30.77 4.78 -3.45
N PHE A 312 29.90 5.43 -2.67
CA PHE A 312 28.48 5.44 -2.97
C PHE A 312 28.15 6.40 -4.11
N THR A 313 27.21 5.98 -4.96
CA THR A 313 26.60 6.83 -5.99
C THR A 313 25.21 7.28 -5.55
N LYS A 314 24.91 8.58 -5.64
CA LYS A 314 23.58 9.13 -5.36
C LYS A 314 22.64 8.83 -6.52
N ILE A 315 21.49 8.24 -6.21
CA ILE A 315 20.45 7.85 -7.17
C ILE A 315 19.14 8.52 -6.78
N VAL A 316 18.48 9.18 -7.73
CA VAL A 316 17.08 9.60 -7.64
C VAL A 316 16.29 8.66 -8.54
N MET A 317 15.43 7.81 -7.97
CA MET A 317 14.78 6.72 -8.72
C MET A 317 13.92 7.25 -9.87
N GLU A 318 13.30 8.43 -9.68
CA GLU A 318 12.44 9.08 -10.66
C GLU A 318 13.16 9.47 -11.96
N ASP A 319 14.49 9.59 -11.94
CA ASP A 319 15.29 9.92 -13.14
C ASP A 319 15.49 8.70 -14.06
N TYR A 320 15.20 7.49 -13.57
CA TYR A 320 15.43 6.23 -14.27
C TYR A 320 14.12 5.59 -14.71
N ASN A 321 14.12 4.98 -15.90
CA ASN A 321 13.02 4.12 -16.34
C ASN A 321 12.97 2.82 -15.50
N PHE A 322 11.86 2.09 -15.57
CA PHE A 322 11.63 0.91 -14.75
C PHE A 322 12.71 -0.18 -14.95
N GLN A 323 13.16 -0.42 -16.19
CA GLN A 323 14.25 -1.38 -16.49
C GLN A 323 15.58 -0.94 -15.87
N GLU A 324 15.90 0.35 -15.92
CA GLU A 324 17.10 0.92 -15.32
C GLU A 324 17.06 0.81 -13.78
N GLN A 325 15.92 1.09 -13.16
CA GLN A 325 15.73 0.91 -11.71
C GLN A 325 15.96 -0.55 -11.29
N ILE A 326 15.44 -1.51 -12.06
CA ILE A 326 15.70 -2.94 -11.83
C ILE A 326 17.20 -3.24 -11.94
N SER A 327 17.85 -2.72 -12.97
CA SER A 327 19.28 -2.97 -13.23
C SER A 327 20.18 -2.41 -12.12
N LEU A 328 19.88 -1.19 -11.64
CA LEU A 328 20.58 -0.58 -10.50
C LEU A 328 20.49 -1.45 -9.24
N MET A 329 19.28 -1.91 -8.92
CA MET A 329 19.02 -2.66 -7.69
C MET A 329 19.53 -4.11 -7.77
N ALA A 330 19.45 -4.73 -8.95
CA ALA A 330 20.02 -6.05 -9.19
C ALA A 330 21.56 -6.05 -9.17
N ASN A 331 22.19 -4.92 -9.48
CA ASN A 331 23.65 -4.78 -9.44
C ASN A 331 24.19 -4.43 -8.04
N ALA A 332 23.44 -3.69 -7.23
CA ALA A 332 23.91 -3.14 -5.96
C ALA A 332 24.27 -4.21 -4.90
N ASP A 333 25.46 -4.07 -4.32
CA ASP A 333 25.92 -4.77 -3.11
C ASP A 333 25.41 -4.08 -1.84
N VAL A 334 25.34 -2.75 -1.85
CA VAL A 334 24.95 -1.95 -0.68
C VAL A 334 24.00 -0.84 -1.08
N ILE A 335 22.89 -0.73 -0.37
CA ILE A 335 21.85 0.28 -0.58
C ILE A 335 21.62 1.02 0.72
N VAL A 336 21.84 2.33 0.72
CA VAL A 336 21.44 3.22 1.81
C VAL A 336 20.28 4.09 1.32
N ALA A 337 19.19 4.19 2.06
CA ALA A 337 18.05 5.01 1.65
C ALA A 337 17.23 5.49 2.85
N PRO A 338 16.69 6.73 2.84
CA PRO A 338 15.61 7.08 3.74
C PRO A 338 14.32 6.34 3.37
N HIS A 339 13.53 5.98 4.38
CA HIS A 339 12.30 5.20 4.24
C HIS A 339 11.37 5.77 3.16
N GLY A 340 10.97 4.91 2.21
CA GLY A 340 9.90 5.22 1.28
C GLY A 340 9.92 4.40 -0.01
N ALA A 341 9.03 4.73 -0.94
CA ALA A 341 8.63 3.82 -2.01
C ALA A 341 9.76 3.37 -2.95
N GLY A 342 10.88 4.09 -3.08
CA GLY A 342 12.05 3.62 -3.83
C GLY A 342 12.61 2.28 -3.32
N LEU A 343 12.47 2.00 -2.01
CA LEU A 343 12.85 0.73 -1.40
C LEU A 343 11.96 -0.45 -1.82
N THR A 344 10.85 -0.21 -2.53
CA THR A 344 10.07 -1.30 -3.16
C THR A 344 10.93 -2.11 -4.12
N ASN A 345 11.94 -1.48 -4.73
CA ASN A 345 12.85 -2.15 -5.64
C ASN A 345 13.82 -3.13 -4.95
N ILE A 346 13.80 -3.26 -3.60
CA ILE A 346 14.50 -4.34 -2.88
C ILE A 346 14.15 -5.70 -3.47
N ALA A 347 12.94 -5.89 -3.99
CA ALA A 347 12.50 -7.12 -4.67
C ALA A 347 13.46 -7.60 -5.77
N PHE A 348 14.31 -6.72 -6.32
CA PHE A 348 15.27 -7.01 -7.38
C PHE A 348 16.71 -7.20 -6.90
N CYS A 349 17.00 -6.99 -5.61
CA CYS A 349 18.34 -7.16 -5.07
C CYS A 349 18.88 -8.58 -5.28
N LYS A 350 20.18 -8.70 -5.45
CA LYS A 350 20.87 -10.01 -5.50
C LYS A 350 21.13 -10.55 -4.10
N PRO A 351 21.42 -11.86 -3.96
CA PRO A 351 21.80 -12.42 -2.66
C PRO A 351 22.99 -11.70 -2.04
N ASN A 352 23.04 -11.66 -0.71
CA ASN A 352 24.09 -11.00 0.08
C ASN A 352 24.12 -9.45 0.01
N SER A 353 23.16 -8.80 -0.66
CA SER A 353 23.07 -7.33 -0.60
C SER A 353 22.75 -6.83 0.82
N LYS A 354 23.29 -5.66 1.16
CA LYS A 354 23.08 -4.99 2.45
C LYS A 354 22.20 -3.77 2.28
N ILE A 355 21.12 -3.68 3.07
CA ILE A 355 20.17 -2.57 3.03
C ILE A 355 20.23 -1.81 4.34
N ILE A 356 20.58 -0.52 4.27
CA ILE A 356 20.56 0.40 5.40
C ILE A 356 19.41 1.38 5.18
N GLU A 357 18.33 1.20 5.94
CA GLU A 357 17.17 2.05 5.91
C GLU A 357 17.25 3.13 7.00
N ILE A 358 17.20 4.39 6.59
CA ILE A 358 17.05 5.53 7.49
C ILE A 358 15.57 5.76 7.75
N ALA A 359 15.08 5.43 8.94
CA ALA A 359 13.66 5.43 9.28
C ALA A 359 13.31 6.41 10.40
N SER A 360 12.08 6.91 10.40
CA SER A 360 11.57 7.71 11.51
C SER A 360 11.28 6.81 12.72
N PRO A 361 11.78 7.14 13.92
CA PRO A 361 11.48 6.38 15.13
C PRO A 361 9.99 6.49 15.52
N LYS A 362 9.27 7.49 14.98
CA LYS A 362 7.86 7.78 15.29
C LYS A 362 6.86 7.02 14.39
N ALA A 363 7.34 6.46 13.28
CA ALA A 363 6.50 5.85 12.26
C ALA A 363 7.21 4.66 11.60
N ILE A 364 7.61 3.69 12.42
CA ILE A 364 8.32 2.48 11.95
C ILE A 364 7.38 1.66 11.07
N ASN A 365 7.70 1.56 9.79
CA ASN A 365 6.95 0.79 8.82
C ASN A 365 7.79 -0.39 8.32
N PRO A 366 7.45 -1.63 8.72
CA PRO A 366 8.29 -2.81 8.55
C PRO A 366 8.26 -3.39 7.12
N LEU A 367 7.49 -2.81 6.19
CA LEU A 367 7.18 -3.47 4.92
C LEU A 367 8.42 -3.77 4.06
N PHE A 368 9.41 -2.86 4.02
CA PHE A 368 10.63 -3.06 3.22
C PHE A 368 11.57 -4.11 3.83
N TRP A 369 11.71 -4.12 5.16
CA TRP A 369 12.37 -5.21 5.89
C TRP A 369 11.67 -6.57 5.67
N LEU A 370 10.33 -6.59 5.71
CA LEU A 370 9.59 -7.82 5.44
C LEU A 370 9.79 -8.31 4.00
N MET A 371 9.93 -7.40 3.03
CA MET A 371 10.29 -7.75 1.66
C MET A 371 11.70 -8.35 1.58
N SER A 372 12.69 -7.78 2.28
CA SER A 372 14.04 -8.35 2.28
C SER A 372 14.10 -9.75 2.88
N CYS A 373 13.28 -10.04 3.89
CA CYS A 373 13.18 -11.39 4.47
C CYS A 373 12.67 -12.46 3.48
N GLN A 374 12.15 -12.06 2.32
CA GLN A 374 11.69 -12.99 1.27
C GLN A 374 12.79 -13.33 0.25
N LEU A 375 13.95 -12.68 0.37
CA LEU A 375 15.07 -12.83 -0.53
C LEU A 375 16.21 -13.54 0.19
N GLU A 376 17.06 -14.21 -0.58
CA GLU A 376 18.18 -14.97 -0.08
C GLU A 376 19.26 -14.05 0.49
N ASP A 377 19.62 -14.28 1.76
CA ASP A 377 20.77 -13.67 2.44
C ASP A 377 20.87 -12.14 2.39
N ILE A 378 19.73 -11.43 2.31
CA ILE A 378 19.73 -9.98 2.47
C ILE A 378 19.97 -9.61 3.94
N GLN A 379 20.91 -8.69 4.17
CA GLN A 379 21.15 -8.12 5.50
C GLN A 379 20.45 -6.76 5.59
N TYR A 380 19.64 -6.57 6.63
CA TYR A 380 18.84 -5.36 6.80
C TYR A 380 19.21 -4.63 8.09
N PHE A 381 19.41 -3.33 7.98
CA PHE A 381 19.83 -2.45 9.06
C PHE A 381 18.87 -1.26 9.13
N TYR A 382 18.39 -0.94 10.33
CA TYR A 382 17.68 0.30 10.60
C TYR A 382 18.62 1.29 11.29
N VAL A 383 18.73 2.47 10.68
CA VAL A 383 19.30 3.67 11.31
C VAL A 383 18.12 4.60 11.60
N PHE A 384 17.80 4.81 12.86
CA PHE A 384 16.68 5.67 13.21
C PHE A 384 17.10 7.13 13.20
N ALA A 385 16.26 7.98 12.63
CA ALA A 385 16.38 9.42 12.73
C ALA A 385 16.26 9.89 14.19
N GLU A 386 16.67 11.12 14.47
CA GLU A 386 16.58 11.72 15.79
C GLU A 386 15.14 11.73 16.33
N GLY A 387 15.01 11.39 17.62
CA GLY A 387 13.75 11.35 18.34
C GLY A 387 13.56 10.06 19.13
N GLU A 388 12.49 10.03 19.93
CA GLU A 388 12.10 8.85 20.67
C GLU A 388 11.30 7.89 19.80
N ILE A 389 11.50 6.59 20.03
CA ILE A 389 10.70 5.54 19.39
C ILE A 389 9.29 5.60 19.96
N LEU A 390 8.31 5.83 19.09
CA LEU A 390 6.90 5.71 19.44
C LEU A 390 6.46 4.28 19.14
N ASP A 391 6.68 3.39 20.09
CA ASP A 391 6.30 1.98 19.99
C ASP A 391 4.80 1.81 20.28
N THR A 392 3.98 2.33 19.37
CA THR A 392 2.52 2.21 19.45
C THR A 392 1.99 1.33 18.32
N THR A 393 1.10 0.41 18.68
CA THR A 393 0.29 -0.36 17.73
C THR A 393 -0.81 0.49 17.09
N ASP A 394 -0.98 1.73 17.54
CA ASP A 394 -1.97 2.69 17.06
C ASP A 394 -1.62 3.20 15.64
N ARG A 395 -2.35 2.68 14.66
CA ARG A 395 -2.20 3.06 13.24
C ARG A 395 -2.52 4.55 12.99
N ASP A 396 -3.37 5.17 13.79
CA ASP A 396 -3.74 6.56 13.57
C ASP A 396 -2.66 7.50 14.09
N LYS A 397 -2.00 7.15 15.21
CA LYS A 397 -0.82 7.90 15.70
C LYS A 397 0.38 7.79 14.76
N THR A 398 0.67 6.60 14.25
CA THR A 398 1.79 6.40 13.30
C THR A 398 1.56 7.14 11.97
N LYS A 399 0.31 7.22 11.48
CA LYS A 399 -0.05 8.02 10.29
C LYS A 399 0.24 9.51 10.46
N ILE A 400 0.11 10.05 11.67
CA ILE A 400 0.36 11.48 11.93
C ILE A 400 1.81 11.84 11.67
N TYR A 401 2.75 10.99 12.10
CA TYR A 401 4.19 11.25 12.01
C TYR A 401 4.85 10.68 10.75
N ASN A 402 4.12 9.87 9.97
CA ASN A 402 4.68 9.19 8.79
C ASN A 402 5.15 10.17 7.69
N ASN A 403 4.76 11.44 7.73
CA ASN A 403 5.20 12.43 6.74
C ASN A 403 6.27 13.40 7.26
N ASP A 404 6.66 13.27 8.54
CA ASP A 404 7.63 14.16 9.16
C ASP A 404 8.99 14.05 8.48
N ASP A 405 9.65 15.19 8.33
CA ASP A 405 11.05 15.22 7.92
C ASP A 405 11.95 14.61 9.01
N MET A 406 13.10 14.12 8.59
CA MET A 406 14.04 13.36 9.41
C MET A 406 15.42 14.02 9.40
N THR A 407 16.12 13.93 10.52
CA THR A 407 17.55 14.22 10.65
C THR A 407 18.20 12.98 11.23
N VAL A 408 19.32 12.52 10.69
CA VAL A 408 20.01 11.33 11.20
C VAL A 408 21.38 11.70 11.75
N SER A 409 21.77 11.08 12.86
CA SER A 409 23.13 11.23 13.39
C SER A 409 24.13 10.60 12.43
N ILE A 410 25.15 11.37 12.03
CA ILE A 410 26.26 10.88 11.19
C ILE A 410 27.03 9.78 11.91
N GLU A 411 27.17 9.87 13.23
CA GLU A 411 27.83 8.84 14.02
C GLU A 411 27.02 7.54 14.05
N GLU A 412 25.69 7.63 14.20
CA GLU A 412 24.81 6.46 14.18
C GLU A 412 24.83 5.76 12.81
N LEU A 413 24.91 6.54 11.73
CA LEU A 413 25.10 6.01 10.38
C LEU A 413 26.48 5.34 10.21
N LYS A 414 27.56 5.92 10.74
CA LYS A 414 28.90 5.30 10.71
C LYS A 414 28.93 3.95 11.41
N VAL A 415 28.37 3.87 12.62
CA VAL A 415 28.28 2.60 13.36
C VAL A 415 27.54 1.54 12.53
N ALA A 416 26.45 1.93 11.85
CA ALA A 416 25.74 1.00 10.98
C ALA A 416 26.60 0.53 9.79
N LEU A 417 27.41 1.41 9.21
CA LEU A 417 28.34 1.06 8.13
C LEU A 417 29.46 0.10 8.60
N GLU A 418 29.99 0.32 9.80
CA GLU A 418 31.00 -0.55 10.43
C GLU A 418 30.43 -1.94 10.73
N VAL A 419 29.26 -2.01 11.38
CA VAL A 419 28.61 -3.28 11.70
C VAL A 419 28.18 -4.03 10.45
N ALA A 420 27.85 -3.31 9.38
CA ALA A 420 27.58 -3.88 8.07
C ALA A 420 28.85 -4.26 7.29
N GLU A 421 30.06 -4.08 7.84
CA GLU A 421 31.34 -4.36 7.19
C GLU A 421 31.47 -3.66 5.82
N ILE A 422 31.04 -2.40 5.75
CA ILE A 422 31.15 -1.56 4.53
C ILE A 422 32.42 -0.72 4.56
N ILE A 423 32.83 -0.32 5.78
CA ILE A 423 33.95 0.57 6.07
C ILE A 423 34.92 -0.05 7.06
#